data_AF-Q0VQB1-F1
#
_entry.id   AF-Q0VQB1-F1
#
_cell.length_a   1.000
_cell.length_b   1.000
_cell.length_c   1.000
_cell.angle_alpha   90.00
_cell.angle_beta   90.00
_cell.angle_gamma   90.00
#
_symmetry.space_group_name_H-M   'P 1'
#
loop_
_entity.id
_entity.type
_entity.pdbx_description
1 polymer ?
#
loop_
_entity_poly.entity_id
_entity_poly.type
_entity_poly.pdbx_seq_one_letter_code
_entity_poly.pdbx_strand_id
1 'polypeptide(L)'
;MSDRPPTQNQTQDHDPSSGKPTLWQTIHSILAGLLGVQSSKNRERDFTKGDAGNFIGVYVVLVVALVIGMVVAVNLVIDAAAK
;
A
#
# COMPACT_ATOMS: atom_id res chain seq x y z
N MET A 1 -12.30 -48.27 29.26
CA MET A 1 -12.20 -46.80 29.11
C MET A 1 -10.83 -46.47 28.55
N SER A 2 -10.76 -46.21 27.25
CA SER A 2 -9.56 -45.69 26.57
C SER A 2 -10.02 -44.49 25.75
N ASP A 3 -10.31 -43.40 26.45
CA ASP A 3 -10.72 -42.16 25.83
C ASP A 3 -9.46 -41.50 25.26
N ARG A 4 -9.31 -41.65 23.95
CA ARG A 4 -8.22 -41.09 23.16
C ARG A 4 -8.26 -39.56 23.31
N PRO A 5 -7.11 -38.88 23.47
CA PRO A 5 -7.10 -37.42 23.44
C PRO A 5 -7.61 -36.95 22.07
N PRO A 6 -8.29 -35.79 21.98
CA PRO A 6 -8.66 -35.26 20.69
C PRO A 6 -7.36 -34.94 19.95
N THR A 7 -7.13 -35.67 18.86
CA THR A 7 -6.14 -35.31 17.86
C THR A 7 -6.50 -33.90 17.38
N GLN A 8 -5.85 -32.88 17.95
CA GLN A 8 -5.86 -31.55 17.37
C GLN A 8 -5.14 -31.67 16.04
N ASN A 9 -5.90 -32.05 15.02
CA ASN A 9 -5.57 -31.80 13.64
C ASN A 9 -5.64 -30.28 13.50
N GLN A 10 -4.55 -29.61 13.88
CA GLN A 10 -4.30 -28.23 13.54
C GLN A 10 -4.17 -28.22 12.01
N THR A 11 -5.31 -28.17 11.34
CA THR A 11 -5.42 -27.47 10.07
C THR A 11 -4.79 -26.13 10.33
N GLN A 12 -3.57 -25.97 9.80
CA GLN A 12 -2.93 -24.69 9.63
C GLN A 12 -3.87 -23.88 8.76
N ASP A 13 -4.83 -23.22 9.39
CA ASP A 13 -5.51 -22.07 8.84
C ASP A 13 -4.43 -21.00 8.73
N HIS A 14 -3.76 -21.03 7.59
CA HIS A 14 -2.98 -19.93 7.08
C HIS A 14 -3.98 -18.79 6.87
N ASP A 15 -4.32 -18.06 7.93
CA ASP A 15 -5.01 -16.79 7.85
C ASP A 15 -4.02 -15.80 7.22
N PRO A 16 -4.19 -15.40 5.95
CA PRO A 16 -3.24 -14.52 5.29
C PRO A 16 -3.35 -13.07 5.80
N SER A 17 -4.18 -12.80 6.83
CA SER A 17 -4.58 -11.46 7.19
C SER A 17 -3.87 -10.86 8.41
N SER A 18 -3.09 -11.58 9.21
CA SER A 18 -2.54 -11.05 10.49
C SER A 18 -1.25 -10.22 10.37
N GLY A 19 -0.73 -9.95 9.16
CA GLY A 19 0.47 -9.14 8.94
C GLY A 19 0.21 -7.65 8.66
N LYS A 20 1.20 -6.79 9.00
CA LYS A 20 1.27 -5.39 8.53
C LYS A 20 1.12 -5.37 6.99
N PRO A 21 0.45 -4.36 6.41
CA PRO A 21 0.32 -4.26 4.96
C PRO A 21 1.69 -4.32 4.30
N THR A 22 1.84 -5.16 3.29
CA THR A 22 3.10 -5.22 2.55
C THR A 22 3.29 -3.94 1.73
N LEU A 23 4.53 -3.61 1.37
CA LEU A 23 4.83 -2.45 0.52
C LEU A 23 4.03 -2.49 -0.79
N TRP A 24 3.88 -3.68 -1.37
CA TRP A 24 3.10 -3.89 -2.59
C TRP A 24 1.61 -3.60 -2.41
N GLN A 25 1.03 -4.01 -1.29
CA GLN A 25 -0.38 -3.70 -0.96
C GLN A 25 -0.60 -2.19 -0.78
N THR A 26 0.38 -1.51 -0.19
CA THR A 26 0.33 -0.05 0.02
C THR A 26 0.38 0.69 -1.32
N ILE A 27 1.27 0.29 -2.24
CA ILE A 27 1.36 0.85 -3.60
C ILE A 27 0.03 0.67 -4.34
N HIS A 28 -0.54 -0.54 -4.31
CA HIS A 28 -1.82 -0.81 -4.96
C HIS A 28 -2.98 0.00 -4.33
N SER A 29 -2.92 0.25 -3.03
CA SER A 29 -3.86 1.14 -2.34
C SER A 29 -3.81 2.58 -2.85
N ILE A 30 -2.61 3.10 -3.01
CA ILE A 30 -2.39 4.46 -3.50
C ILE A 30 -2.84 4.60 -4.94
N LEU A 31 -2.49 3.65 -5.82
CA LEU A 31 -2.91 3.64 -7.22
C LEU A 31 -4.44 3.57 -7.36
N ALA A 32 -5.09 2.69 -6.58
CA ALA A 32 -6.55 2.61 -6.55
C ALA A 32 -7.19 3.91 -6.05
N GLY A 33 -6.58 4.58 -5.07
CA GLY A 33 -7.00 5.90 -4.60
C GLY A 33 -6.83 7.00 -5.65
N LEU A 34 -5.73 7.02 -6.41
CA LEU A 34 -5.48 7.97 -7.49
C LEU A 34 -6.47 7.81 -8.65
N LEU A 35 -6.93 6.58 -8.92
CA LEU A 35 -7.96 6.29 -9.91
C LEU A 35 -9.39 6.50 -9.37
N GLY A 36 -9.55 6.89 -8.10
CA GLY A 36 -10.85 7.10 -7.44
C GLY A 36 -11.56 5.81 -7.01
N VAL A 37 -10.98 4.62 -7.26
CA VAL A 37 -11.55 3.30 -6.91
C VAL A 37 -11.05 2.87 -5.52
N GLN A 38 -11.21 3.74 -4.54
CA GLN A 38 -10.86 3.41 -3.15
C GLN A 38 -11.94 2.48 -2.55
N SER A 39 -11.77 1.17 -2.66
CA SER A 39 -12.65 0.19 -2.02
C SER A 39 -12.60 0.29 -0.49
N SER A 40 -13.74 0.07 0.18
CA SER A 40 -13.85 0.03 1.64
C SER A 40 -12.87 -0.96 2.28
N LYS A 41 -12.57 -2.08 1.63
CA LYS A 41 -11.60 -3.08 2.10
C LYS A 41 -10.16 -2.58 2.12
N ASN A 42 -9.75 -1.79 1.13
CA ASN A 42 -8.42 -1.17 1.12
C ASN A 42 -8.33 -0.13 2.23
N ARG A 43 -9.38 0.68 2.37
CA ARG A 43 -9.49 1.68 3.43
C ARG A 43 -9.41 1.04 4.81
N GLU A 44 -10.21 0.00 5.07
CA GLU A 44 -10.21 -0.68 6.36
C GLU A 44 -8.86 -1.36 6.66
N ARG A 45 -8.18 -1.96 5.68
CA ARG A 45 -6.82 -2.47 5.88
C ARG A 45 -5.84 -1.34 6.24
N ASP A 46 -5.90 -0.24 5.50
CA ASP A 46 -4.99 0.88 5.63
C ASP A 46 -5.19 1.62 6.97
N PHE A 47 -6.44 1.78 7.42
CA PHE A 47 -6.78 2.48 8.66
C PHE A 47 -6.82 1.59 9.91
N THR A 48 -6.94 0.27 9.78
CA THR A 48 -6.96 -0.67 10.93
C THR A 48 -5.58 -1.31 11.18
N LYS A 49 -4.73 -1.42 10.16
CA LYS A 49 -3.43 -2.11 10.26
C LYS A 49 -2.20 -1.25 9.93
N GLY A 50 -2.40 -0.03 9.45
CA GLY A 50 -1.31 0.88 9.09
C GLY A 50 -1.03 1.93 10.17
N ASP A 51 0.25 2.17 10.45
CA ASP A 51 0.70 3.22 11.36
C ASP A 51 0.71 4.59 10.64
N ALA A 52 0.24 5.66 11.28
CA ALA A 52 0.06 6.98 10.64
C ALA A 52 1.37 7.52 10.03
N GLY A 53 2.52 7.22 10.66
CA GLY A 53 3.83 7.60 10.17
C GLY A 53 4.18 6.99 8.81
N ASN A 54 3.71 5.77 8.52
CA ASN A 54 4.00 5.09 7.26
C ASN A 54 3.25 5.74 6.09
N PHE A 55 2.02 6.19 6.31
CA PHE A 55 1.26 6.95 5.31
C PHE A 55 1.89 8.30 5.01
N ILE A 56 2.33 9.03 6.05
CA ILE A 56 3.00 10.32 5.90
C ILE A 56 4.31 10.14 5.13
N GLY A 57 5.13 9.13 5.48
CA GLY A 57 6.38 8.85 4.78
C GLY A 57 6.18 8.56 3.30
N VAL A 58 5.21 7.71 2.96
CA VAL A 58 4.90 7.41 1.55
C VAL A 58 4.37 8.64 0.82
N TYR A 59 3.51 9.44 1.46
CA TYR A 59 3.00 10.68 0.87
C TYR A 59 4.11 11.68 0.57
N VAL A 60 5.04 11.90 1.51
CA VAL A 60 6.18 12.80 1.33
C VAL A 60 7.04 12.35 0.14
N VAL A 61 7.35 11.05 0.04
CA VAL A 61 8.11 10.51 -1.09
C VAL A 61 7.39 10.76 -2.42
N LEU A 62 6.08 10.54 -2.45
CA LEU A 62 5.25 10.73 -3.65
C LEU A 62 5.21 12.20 -4.08
N VAL A 63 5.05 13.13 -3.13
CA VAL A 63 5.06 14.57 -3.40
C VAL A 63 6.43 15.03 -3.91
N VAL A 64 7.53 14.57 -3.29
CA VAL A 64 8.88 14.90 -3.76
C VAL A 64 9.09 14.41 -5.19
N ALA A 65 8.68 13.18 -5.50
CA ALA A 65 8.76 12.63 -6.85
C ALA A 65 7.92 13.44 -7.85
N LEU A 66 6.74 13.89 -7.48
CA LEU A 66 5.89 14.75 -8.29
C LEU A 66 6.56 16.09 -8.62
N VAL A 67 7.15 16.75 -7.61
CA VAL A 67 7.83 18.05 -7.79
C VAL A 67 9.03 17.90 -8.73
N ILE A 68 9.85 16.85 -8.54
CA ILE A 68 10.96 16.54 -9.44
C ILE A 68 10.44 16.32 -10.86
N GLY A 69 9.37 15.53 -11.02
CA GLY A 69 8.73 15.29 -12.31
C GLY A 69 8.28 16.58 -12.99
N MET A 70 7.69 17.52 -12.24
CA MET A 70 7.30 18.83 -12.76
C MET A 70 8.50 19.65 -13.24
N VAL A 71 9.59 19.70 -12.45
CA VAL A 71 10.81 20.43 -12.83
C VAL A 71 11.40 19.85 -14.11
N VAL A 72 11.49 18.53 -14.21
CA VAL A 72 11.96 17.85 -15.42
C VAL A 72 11.06 18.19 -16.61
N ALA A 73 9.74 18.08 -16.45
CA ALA A 73 8.80 18.39 -17.52
C ALA A 73 8.93 19.84 -18.02
N VAL A 74 9.04 20.82 -17.12
CA VAL A 74 9.25 22.23 -17.48
C VAL A 74 10.56 22.41 -18.23
N ASN A 75 11.66 21.81 -17.76
CA ASN A 75 12.95 21.90 -18.43
C ASN A 75 12.92 21.29 -19.83
N LEU A 76 12.22 20.15 -20.01
CA LEU A 76 12.03 19.53 -21.33
C LEU A 76 11.23 20.44 -22.27
N VAL A 77 10.19 21.10 -21.77
CA VAL A 77 9.39 22.04 -22.57
C VAL A 77 10.20 23.25 -22.99
N ILE A 78 11.01 23.82 -22.07
CA ILE A 78 11.89 24.96 -22.39
C ILE A 78 12.94 24.55 -23.43
N ASP A 79 13.60 23.40 -23.28
CA ASP A 79 14.58 22.92 -24.25
C ASP A 79 13.96 22.62 -25.63
N ALA A 80 12.75 22.06 -25.65
CA ALA A 80 12.01 21.82 -26.87
C ALA A 80 11.56 23.11 -27.57
N ALA A 81 11.21 24.15 -26.81
CA ALA A 81 10.79 25.45 -27.34
C ALA A 81 11.96 26.35 -27.76
N ALA A 82 13.18 26.07 -27.27
CA ALA A 82 14.40 26.79 -27.63
C ALA A 82 15.04 26.28 -28.94
N LYS A 83 14.56 25.16 -29.48
CA LYS A 83 14.92 24.60 -30.81
C LYS A 83 13.96 25.11 -31.88
#